data_AF-A0A816WRI7-F1
#
_entry.id   AF-A0A816WRI7-F1
#
_cell.length_a   1.000
_cell.length_b   1.000
_cell.length_c   1.000
_cell.angle_alpha   90.00
_cell.angle_beta   90.00
_cell.angle_gamma   90.00
#
_symmetry.space_group_name_H-M   'P 1'
#
loop_
_entity.id
_entity.type
_entity.pdbx_description
1 polymer ?
#
loop_
_entity_poly.entity_id
_entity_poly.type
_entity_poly.pdbx_seq_one_letter_code
_entity_poly.pdbx_strand_id
1 'polypeptide(L)'
;MVPTLQRLTVEDVLINGNPVPGPDAGFVIKAPCLKSLAITSKFGSFHSLVKMPYLVKANIKLQHGDSKNLLGCVTSAKHLSLCLKQRMDSYPIGDFSQLVSLKVCTCSLEWYRLILSRAPKLRVLRFQGQENLLPSSYINDLKKCYSSSEDVQTQWERPSSVPDCLISSLETIEWIGYKRTEAENSELKYLRENSRRLLKTIIVSKYWETLHEEA
;
A
#
# COMPACT_ATOMS: atom_id res chain seq x y z
N MET A 1 -23.49 4.51 -13.41
CA MET A 1 -22.96 5.66 -12.64
C MET A 1 -23.76 5.73 -11.36
N VAL A 2 -23.12 5.74 -10.19
CA VAL A 2 -23.84 5.74 -8.89
C VAL A 2 -23.42 7.00 -8.11
N PRO A 3 -24.07 8.15 -8.35
CA PRO A 3 -23.59 9.45 -7.89
C PRO A 3 -23.72 9.65 -6.37
N THR A 4 -24.53 8.84 -5.68
CA THR A 4 -24.76 8.93 -4.24
C THR A 4 -23.88 7.98 -3.42
N LEU A 5 -23.16 7.06 -4.08
CA LEU A 5 -22.39 6.03 -3.39
C LEU A 5 -21.23 6.66 -2.62
N GLN A 6 -21.25 6.53 -1.29
CA GLN A 6 -20.22 7.09 -0.41
C GLN A 6 -19.18 6.05 0.03
N ARG A 7 -19.53 4.76 0.02
CA ARG A 7 -18.66 3.67 0.46
C ARG A 7 -18.77 2.52 -0.52
N LEU A 8 -17.65 1.97 -0.92
CA LEU A 8 -17.58 0.81 -1.81
C LEU A 8 -16.49 -0.14 -1.31
N THR A 9 -16.86 -1.40 -1.19
CA THR A 9 -15.95 -2.52 -0.94
C THR A 9 -16.11 -3.50 -2.09
N VAL A 10 -14.99 -3.86 -2.72
CA VAL A 10 -14.92 -4.85 -3.79
C VAL A 10 -13.96 -5.95 -3.34
N GLU A 11 -14.46 -7.18 -3.33
CA GLU A 11 -13.67 -8.35 -2.98
C GLU A 11 -13.83 -9.37 -4.12
N ASP A 12 -12.72 -9.62 -4.82
CA ASP A 12 -12.64 -10.55 -5.93
C ASP A 12 -11.51 -11.55 -5.64
N VAL A 13 -11.89 -12.51 -4.82
CA VAL A 13 -11.06 -13.62 -4.36
C VAL A 13 -11.71 -14.86 -4.96
N LEU A 14 -11.06 -15.52 -5.93
CA LEU A 14 -11.57 -16.80 -6.42
C LEU A 14 -11.72 -17.76 -5.25
N ILE A 15 -12.96 -18.19 -5.03
CA ILE A 15 -13.32 -19.36 -4.24
C ILE A 15 -13.21 -20.55 -5.21
N ASN A 16 -12.60 -21.65 -4.76
CA ASN A 16 -12.29 -22.84 -5.58
C ASN A 16 -13.37 -23.16 -6.64
N GLY A 17 -12.95 -23.26 -7.91
CA GLY A 17 -13.80 -23.67 -9.03
C GLY A 17 -14.17 -22.57 -10.03
N ASN A 18 -13.91 -21.29 -9.70
CA ASN A 18 -14.18 -20.20 -10.63
C ASN A 18 -13.09 -20.09 -11.72
N PRO A 19 -13.47 -19.90 -12.99
CA PRO A 19 -12.50 -19.70 -14.07
C PRO A 19 -11.64 -18.48 -13.80
N VAL A 20 -10.34 -18.60 -14.04
CA VAL A 20 -9.40 -17.48 -13.94
C VAL A 20 -9.89 -16.38 -14.90
N PRO A 21 -10.21 -15.17 -14.40
CA PRO A 21 -10.63 -14.08 -15.27
C PRO A 21 -9.54 -13.79 -16.31
N GLY A 22 -9.95 -13.51 -17.55
CA GLY A 22 -9.02 -13.11 -18.61
C GLY A 22 -8.22 -11.87 -18.23
N PRO A 23 -7.10 -11.58 -18.92
CA PRO A 23 -6.20 -10.46 -18.62
C PRO A 23 -6.88 -9.07 -18.63
N ASP A 24 -8.06 -8.96 -19.25
CA ASP A 24 -8.87 -7.73 -19.33
C ASP A 24 -9.91 -7.61 -18.19
N ALA A 25 -9.92 -8.52 -17.22
CA ALA A 25 -10.82 -8.42 -16.09
C ALA A 25 -10.42 -7.25 -15.18
N GLY A 26 -11.39 -6.38 -14.86
CA GLY A 26 -11.13 -5.24 -13.98
C GLY A 26 -12.38 -4.50 -13.55
N PHE A 27 -12.21 -3.67 -12.52
CA PHE A 27 -13.29 -2.87 -11.97
C PHE A 27 -13.30 -1.48 -12.59
N VAL A 28 -14.47 -1.10 -13.12
CA VAL A 28 -14.76 0.25 -13.59
C VAL A 28 -15.58 0.96 -12.52
N ILE A 29 -14.98 1.88 -11.76
CA ILE A 29 -15.75 2.65 -10.76
C ILE A 29 -16.23 3.98 -11.37
N LYS A 30 -17.54 4.22 -11.29
CA LYS A 30 -18.22 5.47 -11.71
C LYS A 30 -18.99 6.08 -10.53
N ALA A 31 -18.27 6.47 -9.49
CA ALA A 31 -18.81 7.00 -8.23
C ALA A 31 -18.02 8.23 -7.74
N PRO A 32 -18.40 9.46 -8.14
CA PRO A 32 -17.64 10.68 -7.83
C PRO A 32 -17.73 11.11 -6.35
N CYS A 33 -18.81 10.73 -5.65
CA CYS A 33 -19.06 11.10 -4.25
C CYS A 33 -18.47 10.11 -3.23
N LEU A 34 -17.58 9.23 -3.68
CA LEU A 34 -17.01 8.18 -2.84
C LEU A 34 -16.11 8.81 -1.76
N LYS A 35 -16.34 8.41 -0.51
CA LYS A 35 -15.56 8.81 0.67
C LYS A 35 -14.67 7.69 1.19
N SER A 36 -15.06 6.43 0.98
CA SER A 36 -14.29 5.25 1.36
C SER A 36 -14.28 4.23 0.24
N LEU A 37 -13.08 3.76 -0.11
CA LEU A 37 -12.85 2.70 -1.09
C LEU A 37 -12.04 1.57 -0.46
N ALA A 38 -12.50 0.33 -0.64
CA ALA A 38 -11.73 -0.86 -0.35
C ALA A 38 -11.79 -1.79 -1.57
N ILE A 39 -10.63 -2.21 -2.06
CA ILE A 39 -10.52 -3.14 -3.19
C ILE A 39 -9.51 -4.21 -2.79
N THR A 40 -9.95 -5.46 -2.87
CA THR A 40 -9.10 -6.64 -2.80
C THR A 40 -9.36 -7.50 -4.03
N SER A 41 -8.38 -7.64 -4.91
CA SER A 41 -8.49 -8.55 -6.06
C SER A 41 -7.19 -9.30 -6.33
N LYS A 42 -7.34 -10.58 -6.69
CA LYS A 42 -6.25 -11.45 -7.14
C LYS A 42 -5.93 -11.33 -8.63
N PHE A 43 -6.89 -10.92 -9.45
CA PHE A 43 -6.78 -11.03 -10.91
C PHE A 43 -7.12 -9.74 -11.64
N GLY A 44 -7.82 -8.82 -10.99
CA GLY A 44 -8.39 -7.64 -11.62
C GLY A 44 -7.51 -6.41 -11.52
N SER A 45 -7.46 -5.65 -12.62
CA SER A 45 -7.05 -4.25 -12.57
C SER A 45 -8.20 -3.38 -12.02
N PHE A 46 -7.89 -2.18 -11.53
CA PHE A 46 -8.92 -1.21 -11.16
C PHE A 46 -8.62 0.12 -11.85
N HIS A 47 -9.65 0.68 -12.48
CA HIS A 47 -9.61 2.03 -13.04
C HIS A 47 -10.89 2.79 -12.65
N SER A 48 -10.73 4.09 -12.41
CA SER A 48 -11.86 5.01 -12.30
C SER A 48 -11.98 5.82 -13.57
N LEU A 49 -13.21 5.93 -14.08
CA LEU A 49 -13.52 6.84 -15.20
C LEU A 49 -13.90 8.25 -14.72
N VAL A 50 -14.04 8.43 -13.41
CA VAL A 50 -14.36 9.72 -12.78
C VAL A 50 -13.38 10.02 -11.65
N LYS A 51 -13.06 11.29 -11.45
CA LYS A 51 -12.31 11.70 -10.25
C LYS A 51 -13.17 11.46 -9.00
N MET A 52 -12.52 11.10 -7.90
CA MET A 52 -13.16 10.91 -6.59
C MET A 52 -12.71 12.01 -5.63
N PRO A 53 -13.09 13.28 -5.82
CA PRO A 53 -12.52 14.41 -5.06
C PRO A 53 -12.80 14.33 -3.54
N TYR A 54 -13.80 13.56 -3.12
CA TYR A 54 -14.20 13.43 -1.72
C TYR A 54 -13.62 12.18 -1.03
N LEU A 55 -12.74 11.43 -1.68
CA LEU A 55 -12.19 10.20 -1.14
C LEU A 55 -11.33 10.52 0.09
N VAL A 56 -11.70 9.96 1.25
CA VAL A 56 -10.97 10.16 2.51
C VAL A 56 -10.09 8.96 2.81
N LYS A 57 -10.62 7.75 2.62
CA LYS A 57 -9.94 6.49 2.92
C LYS A 57 -9.91 5.58 1.70
N ALA A 58 -8.75 5.03 1.39
CA ALA A 58 -8.58 4.03 0.34
C ALA A 58 -7.74 2.85 0.86
N ASN A 59 -8.23 1.63 0.68
CA ASN A 59 -7.48 0.40 0.92
C ASN A 59 -7.42 -0.41 -0.38
N ILE A 60 -6.25 -0.49 -0.99
CA ILE A 60 -6.06 -1.10 -2.29
C ILE A 60 -5.08 -2.27 -2.16
N LYS A 61 -5.56 -3.44 -2.52
CA LYS A 61 -4.80 -4.68 -2.52
C LYS A 61 -5.00 -5.39 -3.84
N LEU A 62 -3.97 -5.36 -4.68
CA LEU A 62 -3.99 -5.95 -6.00
C LEU A 62 -2.76 -6.85 -6.16
N GLN A 63 -2.98 -8.09 -6.57
CA GLN A 63 -1.89 -9.01 -6.91
C GLN A 63 -1.30 -8.68 -8.29
N HIS A 64 -2.15 -8.26 -9.23
CA HIS A 64 -1.84 -7.81 -10.59
C HIS A 64 -2.66 -6.55 -10.91
N GLY A 65 -2.21 -5.65 -11.79
CA GLY A 65 -2.98 -4.45 -12.13
C GLY A 65 -2.34 -3.56 -13.20
N ASP A 66 -2.98 -2.44 -13.52
CA ASP A 66 -2.39 -1.36 -14.31
C ASP A 66 -1.97 -0.23 -13.35
N SER A 67 -0.66 -0.11 -13.13
CA SER A 67 -0.02 0.87 -12.26
C SER A 67 -0.36 2.31 -12.62
N LYS A 68 -0.61 2.60 -13.91
CA LYS A 68 -0.83 3.97 -14.41
C LYS A 68 -2.13 4.57 -13.88
N ASN A 69 -3.21 3.80 -13.89
CA ASN A 69 -4.52 4.33 -13.60
C ASN A 69 -4.84 4.34 -12.09
N LEU A 70 -4.16 3.50 -11.30
CA LEU A 70 -4.47 3.30 -9.89
C LEU A 70 -4.22 4.56 -9.05
N LEU A 71 -3.00 5.11 -9.09
CA LEU A 71 -2.62 6.22 -8.20
C LEU A 71 -3.40 7.50 -8.50
N GLY A 72 -3.70 7.77 -9.77
CA GLY A 72 -4.49 8.93 -10.17
C GLY A 72 -5.87 8.96 -9.51
N CYS A 73 -6.48 7.80 -9.30
CA CYS A 73 -7.82 7.67 -8.74
C CYS A 73 -7.90 7.92 -7.22
N VAL A 74 -6.78 7.79 -6.50
CA VAL A 74 -6.73 7.84 -5.03
C VAL A 74 -5.99 9.06 -4.47
N THR A 75 -5.63 10.03 -5.33
CA THR A 75 -4.89 11.25 -4.97
C THR A 75 -5.52 12.10 -3.87
N SER A 76 -6.85 12.15 -3.81
CA SER A 76 -7.61 12.90 -2.80
C SER A 76 -7.59 12.24 -1.41
N ALA A 77 -7.17 10.97 -1.30
CA ALA A 77 -7.22 10.22 -0.06
C ALA A 77 -6.34 10.85 1.03
N LYS A 78 -6.90 10.96 2.24
CA LYS A 78 -6.17 11.35 3.46
C LYS A 78 -5.49 10.16 4.12
N HIS A 79 -6.10 8.97 3.98
CA HIS A 79 -5.61 7.72 4.54
C HIS A 79 -5.55 6.67 3.42
N LEU A 80 -4.34 6.25 3.07
CA LEU A 80 -4.10 5.30 1.99
C LEU A 80 -3.42 4.05 2.53
N SER A 81 -3.94 2.89 2.14
CA SER A 81 -3.38 1.58 2.43
C SER A 81 -3.13 0.85 1.11
N LEU A 82 -1.89 0.42 0.86
CA LEU A 82 -1.47 -0.18 -0.41
C LEU A 82 -0.75 -1.52 -0.22
N CYS A 83 -1.12 -2.48 -1.06
CA CYS A 83 -0.45 -3.76 -1.23
C CYS A 83 -0.46 -4.13 -2.72
N LEU A 84 0.64 -3.81 -3.41
CA LEU A 84 0.88 -3.98 -4.84
C LEU A 84 2.22 -4.69 -5.07
N LYS A 85 2.27 -5.73 -5.92
CA LYS A 85 3.50 -6.49 -6.24
C LYS A 85 4.16 -6.06 -7.55
N GLN A 86 3.48 -5.25 -8.36
CA GLN A 86 3.90 -4.95 -9.73
C GLN A 86 5.07 -3.96 -9.80
N ARG A 87 5.99 -4.20 -10.75
CA ARG A 87 7.08 -3.30 -11.13
C ARG A 87 6.54 -2.05 -11.84
N MET A 88 7.24 -0.93 -11.67
CA MET A 88 6.83 0.36 -12.21
C MET A 88 7.14 0.49 -13.70
N ASP A 89 6.14 0.25 -14.56
CA ASP A 89 6.36 0.28 -16.01
C ASP A 89 6.13 1.66 -16.65
N SER A 90 5.53 2.65 -15.97
CA SER A 90 5.61 4.07 -16.34
C SER A 90 4.86 4.98 -15.36
N TYR A 91 5.29 6.25 -15.31
CA TYR A 91 4.81 7.27 -14.40
C TYR A 91 3.67 8.12 -14.98
N PRO A 92 2.48 8.03 -14.40
CA PRO A 92 1.61 9.19 -14.27
C PRO A 92 1.27 9.35 -12.80
N ILE A 93 2.14 10.02 -12.05
CA ILE A 93 1.88 10.17 -10.62
C ILE A 93 0.88 11.29 -10.37
N GLY A 94 -0.09 10.98 -9.53
CA GLY A 94 -1.01 11.93 -8.96
C GLY A 94 -0.38 12.65 -7.76
N ASP A 95 -0.80 13.89 -7.51
CA ASP A 95 -0.36 14.63 -6.33
C ASP A 95 -1.09 14.12 -5.08
N PHE A 96 -0.34 13.75 -4.03
CA PHE A 96 -0.85 13.26 -2.75
C PHE A 96 -0.82 14.36 -1.68
N SER A 97 -1.05 15.62 -2.08
CA SER A 97 -1.03 16.80 -1.20
C SER A 97 -2.02 16.81 -0.03
N GLN A 98 -2.97 15.86 -0.01
CA GLN A 98 -3.92 15.66 1.09
C GLN A 98 -3.59 14.45 1.97
N LEU A 99 -2.60 13.63 1.59
CA LEU A 99 -2.28 12.40 2.26
C LEU A 99 -1.64 12.67 3.62
N VAL A 100 -2.27 12.16 4.68
CA VAL A 100 -1.83 12.30 6.08
C VAL A 100 -1.28 10.98 6.62
N SER A 101 -1.83 9.85 6.18
CA SER A 101 -1.39 8.53 6.63
C SER A 101 -1.25 7.57 5.45
N LEU A 102 -0.08 6.94 5.38
CA LEU A 102 0.26 5.93 4.40
C LEU A 102 0.59 4.62 5.12
N LYS A 103 -0.09 3.55 4.70
CA LYS A 103 0.11 2.18 5.15
C LYS A 103 0.51 1.34 3.95
N VAL A 104 1.63 0.63 4.02
CA VAL A 104 2.20 -0.07 2.86
C VAL A 104 2.61 -1.49 3.21
N CYS A 105 2.31 -2.42 2.31
CA CYS A 105 2.87 -3.76 2.33
C CYS A 105 4.38 -3.71 2.18
N THR A 106 5.13 -4.52 2.91
CA THR A 106 6.58 -4.70 2.68
C THR A 106 6.91 -5.21 1.26
N CYS A 107 5.92 -5.78 0.56
CA CYS A 107 5.99 -6.16 -0.85
C CYS A 107 5.86 -4.99 -1.84
N SER A 108 5.64 -3.75 -1.36
CA SER A 108 5.36 -2.56 -2.17
C SER A 108 6.35 -1.43 -1.88
N LEU A 109 7.61 -1.77 -1.61
CA LEU A 109 8.63 -0.78 -1.23
C LEU A 109 8.92 0.25 -2.34
N GLU A 110 8.82 -0.12 -3.61
CA GLU A 110 9.01 0.83 -4.72
C GLU A 110 7.93 1.91 -4.74
N TRP A 111 6.70 1.54 -4.40
CA TRP A 111 5.53 2.43 -4.46
C TRP A 111 5.54 3.51 -3.38
N TYR A 112 5.95 3.19 -2.15
CA TYR A 112 5.89 4.19 -1.08
C TYR A 112 6.88 5.34 -1.31
N ARG A 113 8.12 5.07 -1.76
CA ARG A 113 9.13 6.11 -2.00
C ARG A 113 8.60 7.20 -2.95
N LEU A 114 7.83 6.77 -3.94
CA LEU A 114 7.14 7.64 -4.89
C LEU A 114 6.01 8.45 -4.29
N ILE A 115 5.23 7.85 -3.40
CA ILE A 115 4.17 8.56 -2.69
C ILE A 115 4.77 9.59 -1.75
N LEU A 116 5.87 9.26 -1.05
CA LEU A 116 6.58 10.18 -0.16
C LEU A 116 6.99 11.46 -0.89
N SER A 117 7.53 11.36 -2.11
CA SER A 117 7.97 12.53 -2.88
C SER A 117 6.83 13.46 -3.29
N ARG A 118 5.57 13.03 -3.14
CA ARG A 118 4.37 13.80 -3.51
C ARG A 118 3.37 13.95 -2.37
N ALA A 119 3.77 13.65 -1.14
CA ALA A 119 2.88 13.69 0.03
C ALA A 119 3.39 14.67 1.10
N PRO A 120 3.48 15.99 0.82
CA PRO A 120 4.11 16.98 1.71
C PRO A 120 3.44 17.13 3.09
N LYS A 121 2.26 16.56 3.29
CA LYS A 121 1.52 16.57 4.56
C LYS A 121 1.50 15.21 5.27
N LEU A 122 2.30 14.24 4.81
CA LEU A 122 2.32 12.91 5.39
C LEU A 122 2.85 12.96 6.82
N ARG A 123 2.05 12.48 7.78
CA ARG A 123 2.39 12.45 9.22
C ARG A 123 2.69 11.05 9.72
N VAL A 124 2.05 10.04 9.15
CA VAL A 124 2.19 8.64 9.59
C VAL A 124 2.56 7.74 8.42
N LEU A 125 3.68 7.02 8.56
CA LEU A 125 4.12 5.98 7.64
C LEU A 125 4.14 4.63 8.37
N ARG A 126 3.37 3.67 7.88
CA ARG A 126 3.30 2.31 8.45
C ARG A 126 3.69 1.26 7.42
N PHE A 127 4.66 0.42 7.74
CA PHE A 127 5.00 -0.81 7.04
C PHE A 127 4.42 -2.01 7.76
N GLN A 128 3.90 -2.97 7.00
CA GLN A 128 3.48 -4.25 7.56
C GLN A 128 3.34 -5.31 6.47
N GLY A 129 3.27 -6.58 6.88
CA GLY A 129 2.92 -7.66 5.96
C GLY A 129 1.46 -7.67 5.54
N GLN A 130 1.18 -8.54 4.57
CA GLN A 130 -0.09 -8.66 3.87
C GLN A 130 -1.22 -9.16 4.80
N GLU A 131 -0.89 -10.09 5.70
CA GLU A 131 -1.79 -10.70 6.68
C GLU A 131 -2.40 -9.67 7.64
N ASN A 132 -1.67 -8.59 7.94
CA ASN A 132 -2.13 -7.54 8.83
C ASN A 132 -3.04 -6.49 8.11
N LEU A 133 -3.21 -6.61 6.79
CA LEU A 133 -4.03 -5.70 5.97
C LEU A 133 -5.48 -6.21 5.77
N LEU A 134 -5.82 -7.39 6.26
CA LEU A 134 -7.11 -8.06 6.01
C LEU A 134 -7.84 -8.53 7.27
N PRO A 135 -9.18 -8.70 7.19
CA PRO A 135 -9.95 -9.62 8.03
C PRO A 135 -9.62 -11.10 7.71
N SER A 136 -9.65 -11.92 8.76
CA SER A 136 -9.09 -13.28 8.90
C SER A 136 -9.56 -14.36 7.90
N SER A 137 -10.73 -14.23 7.27
CA SER A 137 -11.41 -15.36 6.60
C SER A 137 -10.82 -15.86 5.28
N TYR A 138 -9.87 -15.13 4.67
CA TYR A 138 -9.33 -15.48 3.33
C TYR A 138 -7.79 -15.54 3.29
N ILE A 139 -7.14 -15.56 4.46
CA ILE A 139 -5.68 -15.50 4.60
C ILE A 139 -4.97 -16.66 3.88
N ASN A 140 -5.59 -17.86 3.83
CA ASN A 140 -4.94 -19.04 3.25
C ASN A 140 -4.75 -18.96 1.73
N ASP A 141 -5.69 -18.37 1.00
CA ASP A 141 -5.60 -18.29 -0.47
C ASP A 141 -4.90 -17.02 -0.96
N LEU A 142 -4.69 -16.03 -0.08
CA LEU A 142 -3.98 -14.79 -0.39
C LEU A 142 -2.51 -14.80 0.00
N LYS A 143 -2.04 -15.87 0.68
CA LYS A 143 -0.73 -16.02 1.35
C LYS A 143 0.53 -15.77 0.51
N LYS A 144 0.43 -15.45 -0.78
CA LYS A 144 1.57 -15.40 -1.69
C LYS A 144 1.83 -14.03 -2.32
N CYS A 145 1.96 -12.98 -1.49
CA CYS A 145 3.03 -12.01 -1.78
C CYS A 145 4.42 -12.72 -1.75
N TYR A 146 4.52 -13.86 -1.08
CA TYR A 146 5.67 -14.75 -1.02
C TYR A 146 5.48 -16.04 -1.84
N SER A 147 6.01 -16.08 -3.06
CA SER A 147 6.43 -17.32 -3.74
C SER A 147 7.39 -16.96 -4.87
N SER A 148 8.60 -16.68 -4.42
CA SER A 148 9.89 -17.03 -5.00
C SER A 148 10.84 -16.61 -3.86
N SER A 149 11.31 -17.48 -2.97
CA SER A 149 12.37 -18.47 -3.25
C SER A 149 13.28 -18.02 -4.38
N GLU A 150 13.74 -16.78 -4.27
CA GLU A 150 15.01 -16.30 -4.78
C GLU A 150 15.29 -15.03 -4.01
N ASP A 151 16.36 -15.09 -3.23
CA ASP A 151 16.99 -14.01 -2.49
C ASP A 151 17.38 -12.87 -3.41
N VAL A 152 16.39 -12.12 -3.88
CA VAL A 152 16.60 -10.73 -4.21
C VAL A 152 16.32 -9.94 -2.92
N GLN A 153 17.15 -10.19 -1.90
CA GLN A 153 17.58 -9.11 -1.02
C GLN A 153 18.31 -8.11 -1.90
N THR A 154 17.48 -7.37 -2.63
CA THR A 154 17.77 -6.22 -3.45
C THR A 154 18.64 -5.33 -2.60
N GLN A 155 19.86 -5.11 -3.06
CA GLN A 155 20.79 -4.15 -2.49
C GLN A 155 19.99 -2.88 -2.24
N TRP A 156 19.82 -2.51 -0.98
CA TRP A 156 19.09 -1.30 -0.66
C TRP A 156 19.88 -0.15 -1.28
N GLU A 157 19.29 0.51 -2.26
CA GLU A 157 19.87 1.70 -2.85
C GLU A 157 19.33 2.92 -2.13
N ARG A 158 20.26 3.76 -1.67
CA ARG A 158 19.94 5.04 -1.05
C ARG A 158 19.23 5.93 -2.08
N PRO A 159 18.04 6.47 -1.77
CA PRO A 159 17.38 7.43 -2.64
C PRO A 159 18.26 8.64 -2.94
N SER A 160 18.25 9.11 -4.19
CA SER A 160 19.04 10.26 -4.65
C SER A 160 18.58 11.60 -4.05
N SER A 161 17.31 11.67 -3.63
CA SER A 161 16.70 12.86 -3.04
C SER A 161 15.90 12.46 -1.81
N VAL A 162 15.79 13.41 -0.87
CA VAL A 162 15.02 13.26 0.35
C VAL A 162 13.64 13.88 0.11
N PRO A 163 12.54 13.12 0.24
CA PRO A 163 11.20 13.66 0.14
C PRO A 163 10.93 14.74 1.19
N ASP A 164 10.29 15.84 0.78
CA ASP A 164 9.95 16.97 1.65
C ASP A 164 9.20 16.52 2.91
N CYS A 165 8.30 15.55 2.77
CA CYS A 165 7.49 15.06 3.89
C CYS A 165 8.33 14.48 5.04
N LEU A 166 9.49 13.88 4.74
CA LEU A 166 10.39 13.39 5.79
C LEU A 166 10.91 14.57 6.62
N ILE A 167 11.26 15.68 5.96
CA ILE A 167 11.82 16.86 6.60
C ILE A 167 10.74 17.69 7.31
N SER A 168 9.54 17.80 6.73
CA SER A 168 8.55 18.82 7.07
C SER A 168 7.25 18.35 7.69
N SER A 169 6.93 17.05 7.71
CA SER A 169 5.64 16.59 8.22
C SER A 169 5.62 15.25 8.93
N LEU A 170 6.58 14.35 8.68
CA LEU A 170 6.52 12.99 9.19
C LEU A 170 6.75 12.96 10.71
N GLU A 171 5.77 12.45 11.45
CA GLU A 171 5.76 12.40 12.91
C GLU A 171 5.84 10.98 13.46
N THR A 172 5.43 9.98 12.69
CA THR A 172 5.38 8.58 13.15
C THR A 172 5.82 7.61 12.06
N ILE A 173 6.73 6.72 12.43
CA ILE A 173 7.09 5.53 11.64
C ILE A 173 6.67 4.30 12.44
N GLU A 174 5.96 3.39 11.78
CA GLU A 174 5.61 2.11 12.37
C GLU A 174 5.99 0.98 11.43
N TRP A 175 6.61 -0.06 11.96
CA TRP A 175 7.04 -1.22 11.20
C TRP A 175 6.62 -2.49 11.92
N ILE A 176 5.60 -3.16 11.38
CA ILE A 176 5.10 -4.42 11.90
C ILE A 176 5.71 -5.56 11.09
N GLY A 177 6.24 -6.57 11.79
CA GLY A 177 6.89 -7.71 11.14
C GLY A 177 8.31 -7.40 10.66
N TYR A 178 9.01 -6.50 11.36
CA TYR A 178 10.39 -6.12 11.06
C TYR A 178 11.35 -7.30 11.26
N LYS A 179 12.00 -7.74 10.16
CA LYS A 179 12.90 -8.89 10.11
C LYS A 179 14.35 -8.53 10.42
N ARG A 180 14.69 -7.23 10.48
CA ARG A 180 16.05 -6.71 10.76
C ARG A 180 17.07 -7.11 9.69
N THR A 181 16.63 -7.31 8.45
CA THR A 181 17.56 -7.53 7.33
C THR A 181 18.39 -6.27 7.08
N GLU A 182 19.53 -6.40 6.40
CA GLU A 182 20.36 -5.23 6.06
C GLU A 182 19.57 -4.16 5.30
N ALA A 183 18.74 -4.56 4.35
CA ALA A 183 17.87 -3.65 3.60
C ALA A 183 16.84 -2.94 4.49
N GLU A 184 16.17 -3.67 5.38
CA GLU A 184 15.20 -3.08 6.32
C GLU A 184 15.85 -2.14 7.36
N ASN A 185 17.05 -2.50 7.83
CA ASN A 185 17.86 -1.65 8.71
C ASN A 185 18.27 -0.36 8.01
N SER A 186 18.71 -0.46 6.76
CA SER A 186 19.12 0.68 5.95
C SER A 186 17.94 1.61 5.65
N GLU A 187 16.78 1.05 5.33
CA GLU A 187 15.55 1.81 5.10
C GLU A 187 15.07 2.55 6.34
N LEU A 188 14.98 1.85 7.48
CA LEU A 188 14.56 2.47 8.74
C LEU A 188 15.54 3.57 9.17
N LYS A 189 16.85 3.34 8.98
CA LYS A 189 17.88 4.34 9.24
C LYS A 189 17.67 5.57 8.35
N TYR A 190 17.51 5.38 7.05
CA TYR A 190 17.24 6.47 6.11
C TYR A 190 16.02 7.31 6.52
N LEU A 191 14.89 6.67 6.80
CA LEU A 191 13.67 7.37 7.21
C LEU A 191 13.88 8.14 8.52
N ARG A 192 14.51 7.51 9.52
CA ARG A 192 14.80 8.13 10.81
C ARG A 192 15.73 9.33 10.67
N GLU A 193 16.82 9.20 9.89
CA GLU A 193 17.82 10.26 9.73
C GLU A 193 17.27 11.48 9.01
N ASN A 194 16.42 11.28 8.00
CA ASN A 194 15.82 12.36 7.24
C ASN A 194 14.58 12.98 7.91
N SER A 195 14.03 12.31 8.93
CA SER A 195 12.85 12.80 9.65
C SER A 195 13.13 13.32 11.06
N ARG A 196 14.42 13.47 11.43
CA ARG A 196 14.86 13.83 12.80
C ARG A 196 14.18 15.07 13.40
N ARG A 197 13.73 16.02 12.58
CA ARG A 197 13.17 17.29 13.05
C ARG A 197 11.78 17.15 13.67
N LEU A 198 10.93 16.28 13.13
CA LEU A 198 9.51 16.19 13.50
C LEU A 198 9.06 14.79 13.93
N LEU A 199 9.90 13.78 13.70
CA LEU A 199 9.62 12.40 14.10
C LEU A 199 9.57 12.30 15.63
N LYS A 200 8.41 11.91 16.15
CA LYS A 200 8.14 11.75 17.59
C LYS A 200 8.16 10.30 18.01
N THR A 201 7.75 9.40 17.12
CA THR A 201 7.47 8.02 17.48
C THR A 201 7.99 7.07 16.40
N ILE A 202 8.71 6.04 16.84
CA ILE A 202 9.11 4.90 16.03
C ILE A 202 8.63 3.65 16.76
N ILE A 203 7.75 2.89 16.12
CA ILE A 203 7.25 1.61 16.64
C ILE A 203 7.76 0.51 15.73
N VAL A 204 8.45 -0.48 16.30
CA VAL A 204 8.94 -1.64 15.57
C VAL A 204 8.50 -2.89 16.33
N SER A 205 7.74 -3.76 15.67
CA SER A 205 7.35 -5.05 16.22
C SER A 205 7.82 -6.18 15.31
N LYS A 206 8.23 -7.29 15.93
CA LYS A 206 8.46 -8.55 15.22
C LYS A 206 7.11 -9.20 14.90
N TYR A 207 7.13 -10.17 14.00
CA TYR A 207 6.01 -11.11 13.92
C TYR A 207 5.85 -11.79 15.28
N TRP A 208 4.62 -11.89 15.77
CA TRP A 208 4.31 -12.85 16.83
C TRP A 208 4.70 -14.22 16.27
N GLU A 209 5.72 -14.85 16.84
CA GLU A 209 5.80 -16.30 16.82
C GLU A 209 4.50 -16.75 17.48
N THR A 210 3.55 -17.21 16.67
CA THR A 210 2.46 -18.02 17.21
C THR A 210 3.12 -19.15 17.96
N LEU A 211 3.02 -19.10 19.29
CA LEU A 211 3.24 -20.21 20.19
C LEU A 211 2.46 -21.41 19.62
N HIS A 212 3.15 -22.26 18.86
CA HIS A 212 2.88 -23.69 18.91
C HIS A 212 3.71 -24.23 20.07
N GLU A 213 3.34 -23.84 21.27
CA GLU A 213 3.45 -24.72 22.44
C GLU A 213 2.06 -25.34 22.60
N GLU A 214 1.86 -26.45 21.92
CA GLU A 214 0.87 -27.44 22.33
C GLU A 214 1.65 -28.73 22.62
N ALA A 215 1.81 -28.95 23.93
CA ALA A 215 1.91 -30.21 24.70
C ALA A 215 2.57 -31.45 24.06
#